data_AF-A0A7U2IB51-F1
#
_entry.id   AF-A0A7U2IB51-F1
#
_cell.length_a   1.000
_cell.length_b   1.000
_cell.length_c   1.000
_cell.angle_alpha   90.00
_cell.angle_beta   90.00
_cell.angle_gamma   90.00
#
_symmetry.space_group_name_H-M   'P 1'
#
loop_
_entity.id
_entity.type
_entity.pdbx_description
1 polymer ?
#
loop_
_entity_poly.entity_id
_entity_poly.type
_entity_poly.pdbx_seq_one_letter_code
_entity_poly.pdbx_strand_id
1 'polypeptide(L)'
;MLPSSPPSKRSSIDIQNLYNAIDSATPDRLRTLLKNLITTSPANFESIQGELMLQHGALKRAWSENDNDEDDEDDDDDSSEDSGHDNESDNSDGQTDAPANRQRFEICEQCNEEYDVLHNNKKSCQWHEGEQEVDWDGDFWADHDERCHGTIDTPEMRKEHPEGFVWDCCDEPGDAAGCKTSRHRPNRAKRVRI
;
A
#
# COMPACT_ATOMS: atom_id res chain seq x y z
N MET A 1 2.71 -37.06 -41.97
CA MET A 1 2.10 -36.74 -40.65
C MET A 1 3.19 -36.92 -39.61
N LEU A 2 3.72 -35.81 -39.09
CA LEU A 2 4.68 -35.83 -37.98
C LEU A 2 3.87 -35.84 -36.67
N PRO A 3 4.20 -36.69 -35.69
CA PRO A 3 3.50 -36.70 -34.41
C PRO A 3 3.86 -35.43 -33.63
N SER A 4 2.85 -34.69 -33.21
CA SER A 4 2.97 -33.57 -32.29
C SER A 4 3.46 -34.10 -30.93
N SER A 5 4.66 -33.68 -30.53
CA SER A 5 5.19 -33.92 -29.19
C SER A 5 4.23 -33.37 -28.12
N PRO A 6 3.99 -34.10 -27.02
CA PRO A 6 3.18 -33.62 -25.91
C PRO A 6 3.88 -32.44 -25.20
N PRO A 7 3.14 -31.53 -24.57
CA PRO A 7 3.73 -30.44 -23.81
C PRO A 7 4.52 -31.02 -22.63
N SER A 8 5.84 -30.88 -22.65
CA SER A 8 6.73 -31.28 -21.55
C SER A 8 6.33 -30.55 -20.27
N LYS A 9 5.93 -31.33 -19.25
CA LYS A 9 5.79 -30.83 -17.88
C LYS A 9 7.18 -30.36 -17.42
N ARG A 10 7.30 -29.08 -17.05
CA ARG A 10 8.56 -28.53 -16.51
C ARG A 10 8.90 -29.25 -15.22
N SER A 11 10.17 -29.55 -15.00
CA SER A 11 10.60 -30.18 -13.75
C SER A 11 10.50 -29.18 -12.60
N SER A 12 10.32 -29.67 -11.37
CA SER A 12 10.25 -28.81 -10.18
C SER A 12 11.52 -27.97 -10.00
N ILE A 13 12.69 -28.49 -10.41
CA ILE A 13 13.95 -27.75 -10.31
C ILE A 13 14.04 -26.61 -11.34
N ASP A 14 13.48 -26.80 -12.54
CA ASP A 14 13.41 -25.73 -13.54
C ASP A 14 12.52 -24.57 -13.07
N ILE A 15 11.43 -24.88 -12.36
CA ILE A 15 10.53 -23.88 -11.78
C ILE A 15 11.26 -23.09 -10.69
N GLN A 16 11.96 -23.77 -9.78
CA GLN A 16 12.69 -23.10 -8.71
C GLN A 16 13.82 -22.20 -9.25
N ASN A 17 14.57 -22.68 -10.25
CA ASN A 17 15.60 -21.89 -10.89
C ASN A 17 15.03 -20.62 -11.54
N LEU A 18 13.83 -20.72 -12.12
CA LEU A 18 13.14 -19.56 -12.68
C LEU A 18 12.68 -18.58 -11.60
N TYR A 19 12.16 -19.06 -10.46
CA TYR A 19 11.79 -18.19 -9.33
C TYR A 19 12.99 -17.41 -8.81
N ASN A 20 14.11 -18.10 -8.56
CA ASN A 20 15.34 -17.44 -8.11
C ASN A 20 15.81 -16.36 -9.10
N ALA A 21 15.67 -16.61 -10.41
CA ALA A 21 16.03 -15.63 -11.45
C ALA A 21 15.07 -14.43 -11.51
N ILE A 22 13.79 -14.64 -11.19
CA ILE A 22 12.79 -13.56 -11.07
C ILE A 22 13.11 -12.70 -9.86
N ASP A 23 13.35 -13.31 -8.70
CA ASP A 23 13.63 -12.60 -7.44
C ASP A 23 14.94 -11.80 -7.50
N SER A 24 15.89 -12.26 -8.32
CA SER A 24 17.17 -11.56 -8.56
C SER A 24 17.09 -10.49 -9.65
N ALA A 25 15.98 -10.40 -10.40
CA ALA A 25 15.87 -9.48 -11.53
C ALA A 25 15.52 -8.05 -11.08
N THR A 26 15.99 -7.05 -11.83
CA THR A 26 15.60 -5.66 -11.56
C THR A 26 14.12 -5.41 -11.89
N PRO A 27 13.44 -4.49 -11.18
CA PRO A 27 12.05 -4.15 -11.48
C PRO A 27 11.81 -3.74 -12.94
N ASP A 28 12.73 -3.00 -13.56
CA ASP A 28 12.59 -2.56 -14.94
C ASP A 28 12.66 -3.71 -15.94
N ARG A 29 13.49 -4.72 -15.66
CA ARG A 29 13.56 -5.93 -16.47
C ARG A 29 12.24 -6.71 -16.37
N LEU A 30 11.69 -6.85 -15.17
CA LEU A 30 10.41 -7.52 -14.95
C LEU A 30 9.25 -6.77 -15.63
N ARG A 31 9.17 -5.45 -15.49
CA ARG A 31 8.18 -4.60 -16.17
C ARG A 31 8.27 -4.72 -17.69
N THR A 32 9.48 -4.73 -18.23
CA THR A 32 9.70 -4.89 -19.68
C THR A 32 9.24 -6.26 -20.17
N LEU A 33 9.60 -7.32 -19.45
CA LEU A 33 9.15 -8.67 -19.76
C LEU A 33 7.63 -8.79 -19.69
N LEU A 34 6.99 -8.23 -18.67
CA LEU A 34 5.54 -8.25 -18.50
C LEU A 34 4.83 -7.53 -19.65
N LYS A 35 5.29 -6.33 -20.03
CA LYS A 35 4.79 -5.60 -21.21
C LYS A 35 4.90 -6.43 -22.49
N ASN A 36 5.99 -7.15 -22.67
CA ASN A 36 6.16 -8.03 -23.84
C ASN A 36 5.24 -9.28 -23.78
N LEU A 37 5.00 -9.85 -22.60
CA LEU A 37 4.09 -10.98 -22.44
C LEU A 37 2.65 -10.61 -22.81
N ILE A 38 2.22 -9.40 -22.45
CA ILE A 38 0.92 -8.83 -22.80
C ILE A 38 0.74 -8.76 -24.33
N THR A 39 1.76 -8.36 -25.08
CA THR A 39 1.68 -8.23 -26.55
C THR A 39 1.82 -9.57 -27.29
N THR A 40 2.33 -10.61 -26.61
CA THR A 40 2.62 -11.91 -27.24
C THR A 40 1.41 -12.85 -27.27
N SER A 41 0.51 -12.76 -26.29
CA SER A 41 -0.62 -13.69 -26.15
C SER A 41 -1.84 -13.03 -25.52
N PRO A 42 -3.04 -13.14 -26.13
CA PRO A 42 -4.29 -12.67 -25.52
C PRO A 42 -4.56 -13.28 -24.14
N ALA A 43 -4.21 -14.54 -23.92
CA ALA A 43 -4.39 -15.19 -22.61
C ALA A 43 -3.50 -14.56 -21.52
N ASN A 44 -2.30 -14.10 -21.89
CA ASN A 44 -1.43 -13.36 -20.97
C ASN A 44 -2.02 -11.98 -20.67
N PHE A 45 -2.55 -11.31 -21.70
CA PHE A 45 -3.23 -10.02 -21.54
C PHE A 45 -4.39 -10.14 -20.54
N GLU A 46 -5.29 -11.11 -20.72
CA GLU A 46 -6.43 -11.31 -19.81
C GLU A 46 -5.99 -11.63 -18.38
N SER A 47 -4.97 -12.49 -18.22
CA SER A 47 -4.44 -12.86 -16.90
C SER A 47 -3.81 -11.66 -16.18
N ILE A 48 -2.99 -10.87 -16.88
CA ILE A 48 -2.29 -9.72 -16.31
C ILE A 48 -3.25 -8.56 -16.06
N GLN A 49 -4.19 -8.32 -16.96
CA GLN A 49 -5.25 -7.34 -16.75
C GLN A 49 -6.12 -7.72 -15.55
N GLY A 50 -6.50 -8.99 -15.42
CA GLY A 50 -7.26 -9.51 -14.29
C GLY A 50 -6.59 -9.27 -12.94
N GLU A 51 -5.26 -9.39 -12.90
CA GLU A 51 -4.48 -9.20 -11.67
C GLU A 51 -4.27 -7.72 -11.33
N LEU A 52 -3.86 -6.90 -12.30
CA LEU A 52 -3.39 -5.53 -12.03
C LEU A 52 -4.47 -4.45 -12.14
N MET A 53 -5.60 -4.74 -12.80
CA MET A 53 -6.65 -3.77 -13.06
C MET A 53 -7.96 -4.17 -12.40
N LEU A 54 -8.69 -3.17 -11.91
CA LEU A 54 -10.03 -3.40 -11.39
C LEU A 54 -10.96 -3.80 -12.53
N GLN A 55 -11.66 -4.93 -12.33
CA GLN A 55 -12.74 -5.33 -13.23
C GLN A 55 -13.93 -4.39 -13.05
N HIS A 56 -14.65 -4.13 -14.14
CA HIS A 56 -15.83 -3.27 -14.10
C HIS A 56 -16.84 -3.77 -13.03
N GLY A 57 -17.32 -2.86 -12.19
CA GLY A 57 -18.26 -3.17 -11.10
C GLY A 57 -17.70 -4.01 -9.95
N ALA A 58 -16.39 -4.32 -9.91
CA ALA A 58 -15.78 -5.03 -8.77
C ALA A 58 -15.81 -4.19 -7.49
N LEU A 59 -15.49 -2.89 -7.60
CA LEU A 59 -15.44 -1.99 -6.44
C LEU A 59 -16.80 -1.84 -5.76
N LYS A 60 -17.86 -1.65 -6.57
CA LYS A 60 -19.24 -1.52 -6.07
C LYS A 60 -19.68 -2.74 -5.27
N ARG A 61 -19.28 -3.95 -5.71
CA ARG A 61 -19.60 -5.21 -5.01
C ARG A 61 -18.84 -5.32 -3.68
N ALA A 62 -17.53 -5.05 -3.69
CA ALA A 62 -16.70 -5.14 -2.50
C ALA A 62 -17.17 -4.19 -1.39
N TRP A 63 -17.57 -2.96 -1.73
CA TRP A 63 -18.02 -1.99 -0.72
C TRP A 63 -19.40 -2.31 -0.17
N SER A 64 -20.32 -2.83 -0.99
CA SER A 64 -21.63 -3.28 -0.49
C SER A 64 -21.56 -4.45 0.48
N GLU A 65 -20.48 -5.24 0.45
CA GLU A 65 -20.25 -6.34 1.39
C GLU A 65 -19.62 -5.85 2.70
N ASN A 66 -18.81 -4.79 2.63
CA ASN A 66 -18.05 -4.25 3.77
C ASN A 66 -18.86 -3.32 4.69
N ASP A 67 -19.97 -2.76 4.21
CA ASP A 67 -20.82 -1.84 4.98
C ASP A 67 -22.01 -2.57 5.68
N ASN A 68 -22.06 -3.91 5.61
CA ASN A 68 -23.03 -4.73 6.35
C ASN A 68 -22.52 -5.17 7.74
N ASP A 69 -21.38 -4.65 8.20
CA ASP A 69 -20.97 -4.81 9.60
C ASP A 69 -21.70 -3.76 10.45
N GLU A 70 -22.57 -4.28 11.31
CA GLU A 70 -23.59 -3.65 12.15
C GLU A 70 -23.06 -2.60 13.15
N ASP A 71 -23.91 -1.59 13.39
CA ASP A 71 -24.14 -0.78 14.59
C ASP A 71 -23.02 0.08 15.20
N ASP A 72 -23.15 1.41 15.03
CA ASP A 72 -22.94 2.38 16.11
C ASP A 72 -24.09 3.41 16.03
N GLU A 73 -25.10 3.21 16.88
CA GLU A 73 -26.00 4.26 17.33
C GLU A 73 -25.18 5.21 18.21
N ASP A 74 -24.98 6.44 17.80
CA ASP A 74 -24.78 7.56 18.74
C ASP A 74 -25.39 8.82 18.11
N ASP A 75 -26.60 9.13 18.59
CA ASP A 75 -27.13 10.49 18.66
C ASP A 75 -26.13 11.37 19.42
N ASP A 76 -25.77 12.53 18.88
CA ASP A 76 -25.88 13.77 19.65
C ASP A 76 -25.83 15.01 18.74
N ASP A 77 -26.86 15.82 18.94
CA ASP A 77 -27.16 17.16 18.44
C ASP A 77 -26.15 18.19 19.00
N ASP A 78 -25.43 18.89 18.12
CA ASP A 78 -25.06 20.28 18.42
C ASP A 78 -24.99 21.12 17.13
N SER A 79 -25.96 22.02 17.04
CA SER A 79 -26.06 23.05 16.00
C SER A 79 -25.13 24.21 16.32
N SER A 80 -24.05 24.35 15.54
CA SER A 80 -23.38 25.66 15.40
C SER A 80 -23.15 25.99 13.93
N GLU A 81 -23.92 26.98 13.48
CA GLU A 81 -23.83 27.61 12.17
C GLU A 81 -22.50 28.40 12.08
N ASP A 82 -21.56 27.96 11.25
CA ASP A 82 -20.54 28.85 10.70
C ASP A 82 -20.35 28.59 9.20
N SER A 83 -20.53 29.66 8.45
CA SER A 83 -20.59 29.67 6.99
C SER A 83 -19.22 30.05 6.45
N GLY A 84 -18.49 29.07 5.91
CA GLY A 84 -17.13 29.23 5.41
C GLY A 84 -16.78 28.39 4.19
N HIS A 85 -17.54 28.58 3.10
CA HIS A 85 -17.10 28.59 1.69
C HIS A 85 -15.90 27.69 1.26
N ASP A 86 -16.27 26.57 0.63
CA ASP A 86 -15.70 25.97 -0.59
C ASP A 86 -14.23 25.50 -0.61
N ASN A 87 -14.03 24.18 -0.46
CA ASN A 87 -13.57 23.32 -1.57
C ASN A 87 -13.71 21.82 -1.21
N GLU A 88 -14.91 21.37 -0.88
CA GLU A 88 -15.25 19.94 -0.95
C GLU A 88 -15.72 19.63 -2.37
N SER A 89 -14.91 18.88 -3.11
CA SER A 89 -15.35 17.95 -4.17
C SER A 89 -14.16 17.63 -5.05
N ASP A 90 -13.53 16.48 -4.83
CA ASP A 90 -13.47 15.47 -5.91
C ASP A 90 -12.87 14.15 -5.43
N ASN A 91 -13.48 13.50 -4.43
CA ASN A 91 -13.72 12.04 -4.36
C ASN A 91 -14.64 11.80 -3.15
N SER A 92 -15.95 11.81 -3.35
CA SER A 92 -16.73 10.96 -2.47
C SER A 92 -16.27 9.53 -2.75
N ASP A 93 -16.06 8.75 -1.69
CA ASP A 93 -16.00 7.28 -1.73
C ASP A 93 -17.36 6.67 -2.18
N GLY A 94 -18.06 7.35 -3.10
CA GLY A 94 -19.34 6.99 -3.68
C GLY A 94 -19.34 7.10 -5.21
N GLN A 95 -18.18 7.29 -5.87
CA GLN A 95 -18.08 7.15 -7.32
C GLN A 95 -18.17 5.67 -7.72
N THR A 96 -19.40 5.17 -7.84
CA THR A 96 -19.71 3.86 -8.42
C THR A 96 -19.33 3.74 -9.90
N ASP A 97 -18.93 4.86 -10.52
CA ASP A 97 -18.49 4.97 -11.92
C ASP A 97 -16.98 5.25 -12.01
N ALA A 98 -16.18 4.66 -11.11
CA ALA A 98 -14.73 4.62 -11.30
C ALA A 98 -14.44 4.15 -12.75
N PRO A 99 -13.70 4.93 -13.55
CA PRO A 99 -13.46 4.58 -14.94
C PRO A 99 -12.86 3.18 -14.99
N ALA A 100 -13.32 2.36 -15.95
CA ALA A 100 -13.04 0.93 -16.07
C ALA A 100 -11.54 0.54 -16.22
N ASN A 101 -10.62 1.48 -15.97
CA ASN A 101 -9.18 1.37 -16.06
C ASN A 101 -8.44 1.84 -14.78
N ARG A 102 -9.06 1.70 -13.59
CA ARG A 102 -8.36 1.97 -12.32
C ARG A 102 -7.46 0.79 -11.95
N GLN A 103 -6.26 1.10 -11.43
CA GLN A 103 -5.32 0.10 -10.90
C GLN A 103 -5.92 -0.59 -9.68
N ARG A 104 -5.67 -1.89 -9.53
CA ARG A 104 -6.16 -2.66 -8.36
C ARG A 104 -5.35 -2.35 -7.11
N PHE A 105 -4.04 -2.20 -7.26
CA PHE A 105 -3.12 -1.91 -6.18
C PHE A 105 -2.68 -0.45 -6.25
N GLU A 106 -2.72 0.23 -5.11
CA GLU A 106 -2.34 1.64 -4.98
C GLU A 106 -1.46 1.82 -3.74
N ILE A 107 -0.68 2.91 -3.68
CA ILE A 107 0.13 3.22 -2.50
C ILE A 107 -0.61 4.22 -1.63
N CYS A 108 -0.69 3.94 -0.33
CA CYS A 108 -1.33 4.83 0.64
C CYS A 108 -0.48 6.10 0.86
N GLU A 109 -1.09 7.28 0.98
CA GLU A 109 -0.38 8.51 1.31
C GLU A 109 -0.04 8.63 2.80
N GLN A 110 -0.78 7.93 3.67
CA GLN A 110 -0.62 7.98 5.12
C GLN A 110 0.44 6.98 5.59
N CYS A 111 0.25 5.68 5.33
CA CYS A 111 1.19 4.63 5.76
C CYS A 111 2.29 4.29 4.73
N ASN A 112 2.22 4.82 3.49
CA ASN A 112 3.14 4.49 2.39
C ASN A 112 3.16 3.02 1.91
N GLU A 113 2.27 2.16 2.42
CA GLU A 113 2.15 0.76 1.99
C GLU A 113 1.29 0.60 0.73
N GLU A 114 1.56 -0.47 -0.03
CA GLU A 114 0.68 -0.90 -1.12
C GLU A 114 -0.56 -1.60 -0.57
N TYR A 115 -1.73 -1.27 -1.11
CA TYR A 115 -3.00 -1.86 -0.70
C TYR A 115 -3.84 -2.25 -1.92
N ASP A 116 -4.63 -3.32 -1.76
CA ASP A 116 -5.67 -3.69 -2.73
C ASP A 116 -6.91 -2.83 -2.52
N VAL A 117 -7.31 -2.08 -3.54
CA VAL A 117 -8.48 -1.20 -3.51
C VAL A 117 -9.78 -1.97 -3.22
N LEU A 118 -9.83 -3.27 -3.56
CA LEU A 118 -10.98 -4.14 -3.24
C LEU A 118 -11.04 -4.56 -1.78
N HIS A 119 -9.90 -4.52 -1.05
CA HIS A 119 -9.79 -4.97 0.33
C HIS A 119 -9.38 -3.82 1.26
N ASN A 120 -10.05 -2.68 1.12
CA ASN A 120 -9.78 -1.46 1.90
C ASN A 120 -10.94 -1.14 2.85
N ASN A 121 -10.92 -1.75 4.03
CA ASN A 121 -11.91 -1.51 5.08
C ASN A 121 -11.50 -0.33 5.99
N LYS A 122 -12.41 0.10 6.87
CA LYS A 122 -12.20 1.27 7.75
C LYS A 122 -11.02 1.13 8.72
N LYS A 123 -10.48 -0.08 8.92
CA LYS A 123 -9.36 -0.40 9.81
C LYS A 123 -8.14 -0.95 9.07
N SER A 124 -8.12 -0.90 7.73
CA SER A 124 -7.05 -1.47 6.90
C SER A 124 -5.74 -0.68 7.01
N CYS A 125 -5.81 0.65 7.14
CA CYS A 125 -4.64 1.50 7.25
C CYS A 125 -4.38 1.84 8.72
N GLN A 126 -3.21 1.47 9.20
CA GLN A 126 -2.66 1.92 10.48
C GLN A 126 -1.51 2.88 10.19
N TRP A 127 -1.56 4.08 10.76
CA TRP A 127 -0.57 5.12 10.52
C TRP A 127 -0.39 6.01 11.74
N HIS A 128 0.75 6.70 11.77
CA HIS A 128 1.05 7.75 12.74
C HIS A 128 0.89 9.10 12.06
N GLU A 129 0.20 10.03 12.72
CA GLU A 129 0.05 11.43 12.25
C GLU A 129 1.30 12.27 12.55
N GLY A 130 2.06 11.82 13.53
CA GLY A 130 3.25 12.44 14.05
C GLY A 130 4.54 12.20 13.27
N GLU A 131 5.64 12.71 13.82
CA GLU A 131 7.00 12.45 13.38
C GLU A 131 7.77 11.62 14.42
N GLN A 132 8.84 10.95 13.98
CA GLN A 132 9.74 10.24 14.89
C GLN A 132 10.80 11.17 15.47
N GLU A 133 10.85 11.24 16.78
CA GLU A 133 11.85 11.98 17.56
C GLU A 133 12.77 11.00 18.30
N VAL A 134 13.99 11.45 18.63
CA VAL A 134 14.94 10.64 19.40
C VAL A 134 14.43 10.49 20.84
N ASP A 135 14.40 9.27 21.34
CA ASP A 135 14.12 9.01 22.76
C ASP A 135 15.36 9.32 23.60
N TRP A 136 15.48 10.58 24.06
CA TRP A 136 16.57 11.03 24.92
C TRP A 136 16.42 10.60 26.39
N ASP A 137 15.20 10.24 26.79
CA ASP A 137 14.90 9.82 28.15
C ASP A 137 15.09 8.30 28.33
N GLY A 138 15.09 7.55 27.23
CA GLY A 138 15.37 6.11 27.18
C GLY A 138 16.84 5.73 27.28
N ASP A 139 17.08 4.49 27.69
CA ASP A 139 18.44 3.94 27.86
C ASP A 139 19.12 3.56 26.53
N PHE A 140 18.41 3.55 25.41
CA PHE A 140 18.91 3.04 24.13
C PHE A 140 20.16 3.78 23.65
N TRP A 141 20.17 5.12 23.77
CA TRP A 141 21.29 5.97 23.35
C TRP A 141 22.26 6.34 24.48
N ALA A 142 22.11 5.77 25.70
CA ALA A 142 22.87 6.19 26.88
C ALA A 142 24.41 6.09 26.71
N ASP A 143 24.88 5.10 25.94
CA ASP A 143 26.30 4.88 25.65
C ASP A 143 26.77 5.55 24.34
N HIS A 144 25.88 6.24 23.60
CA HIS A 144 26.16 6.80 22.28
C HIS A 144 26.67 8.25 22.37
N ASP A 145 27.99 8.44 22.26
CA ASP A 145 28.59 9.76 22.05
C ASP A 145 28.62 10.14 20.55
N GLU A 146 27.86 11.16 20.14
CA GLU A 146 27.83 11.61 18.74
C GLU A 146 29.19 12.07 18.18
N ARG A 147 30.13 12.50 19.03
CA ARG A 147 31.49 12.87 18.59
C ARG A 147 32.32 11.65 18.18
N CYS A 148 31.98 10.48 18.71
CA CYS A 148 32.68 9.23 18.48
C CYS A 148 31.92 8.32 17.51
N HIS A 149 30.59 8.28 17.62
CA HIS A 149 29.71 7.31 16.96
C HIS A 149 28.82 7.93 15.86
N GLY A 150 28.89 9.25 15.66
CA GLY A 150 28.10 9.97 14.65
C GLY A 150 26.73 10.42 15.14
N THR A 151 26.04 11.21 14.33
CA THR A 151 24.75 11.82 14.67
C THR A 151 23.64 10.77 14.84
N ILE A 152 22.90 10.86 15.95
CA ILE A 152 21.80 9.96 16.29
C ILE A 152 20.59 10.27 15.39
N ASP A 153 20.20 11.54 15.32
CA ASP A 153 19.02 11.98 14.58
C ASP A 153 19.27 12.02 13.05
N THR A 154 19.25 10.84 12.43
CA THR A 154 19.38 10.68 10.98
C THR A 154 18.33 9.70 10.42
N PRO A 155 17.94 9.82 9.14
CA PRO A 155 17.02 8.86 8.51
C PRO A 155 17.54 7.42 8.52
N GLU A 156 18.86 7.24 8.41
CA GLU A 156 19.52 5.95 8.47
C GLU A 156 19.34 5.30 9.86
N MET A 157 19.59 6.06 10.93
CA MET A 157 19.44 5.56 12.30
C MET A 157 17.98 5.26 12.67
N ARG A 158 17.02 6.07 12.22
CA ARG A 158 15.57 5.77 12.38
C ARG A 158 15.17 4.44 11.74
N LYS A 159 15.82 4.06 10.64
CA LYS A 159 15.53 2.82 9.92
C LYS A 159 16.24 1.62 10.55
N GLU A 160 17.46 1.79 11.00
CA GLU A 160 18.29 0.70 11.55
C GLU A 160 17.99 0.42 13.03
N HIS A 161 17.61 1.46 13.77
CA HIS A 161 17.37 1.44 15.21
C HIS A 161 16.07 2.18 15.57
N PRO A 162 14.91 1.76 15.03
CA PRO A 162 13.63 2.42 15.30
C PRO A 162 13.27 2.42 16.80
N GLU A 163 13.75 1.46 17.59
CA GLU A 163 13.56 1.39 19.04
C GLU A 163 14.21 2.53 19.83
N GLY A 164 15.16 3.26 19.23
CA GLY A 164 15.76 4.46 19.81
C GLY A 164 14.98 5.74 19.53
N PHE A 165 13.83 5.62 18.87
CA PHE A 165 12.96 6.75 18.51
C PHE A 165 11.55 6.50 19.04
N VAL A 166 10.81 7.57 19.23
CA VAL A 166 9.41 7.57 19.66
C VAL A 166 8.58 8.43 18.71
N TRP A 167 7.32 8.08 18.56
CA TRP A 167 6.36 8.89 17.79
C TRP A 167 5.75 9.97 18.68
N ASP A 168 5.90 11.24 18.31
CA ASP A 168 5.36 12.38 19.07
C ASP A 168 3.81 12.38 19.21
N CYS A 169 3.11 11.65 18.33
CA CYS A 169 1.66 11.55 18.35
C CYS A 169 1.08 10.57 19.37
N CYS A 170 1.87 9.63 19.89
CA CYS A 170 1.40 8.62 20.83
C CYS A 170 2.45 8.11 21.84
N ASP A 171 3.68 8.63 21.78
CA ASP A 171 4.83 8.24 22.61
C ASP A 171 5.22 6.75 22.50
N GLU A 172 4.71 6.04 21.49
CA GLU A 172 5.07 4.65 21.22
C GLU A 172 6.42 4.56 20.46
N PRO A 173 7.16 3.44 20.58
CA PRO A 173 8.43 3.23 19.88
C PRO A 173 8.34 3.38 18.36
N GLY A 174 9.45 3.72 17.71
CA GLY A 174 9.51 3.98 16.27
C GLY A 174 9.05 2.80 15.39
N ASP A 175 9.15 1.57 15.88
CA ASP A 175 8.68 0.35 15.21
C ASP A 175 7.24 -0.06 15.57
N ALA A 176 6.56 0.71 16.42
CA ALA A 176 5.19 0.46 16.80
C ALA A 176 4.22 0.68 15.63
N ALA A 177 3.14 -0.12 15.62
CA ALA A 177 2.03 0.05 14.69
C ALA A 177 1.38 1.42 14.85
N GLY A 178 0.78 1.92 13.77
CA GLY A 178 0.14 3.24 13.74
C GLY A 178 -0.96 3.42 14.79
N CYS A 179 -0.95 4.57 15.48
CA CYS A 179 -1.94 4.88 16.51
C CYS A 179 -3.30 5.34 15.95
N LYS A 180 -3.39 5.63 14.64
CA LYS A 180 -4.63 5.96 13.94
C LYS A 180 -5.03 4.83 13.00
N THR A 181 -6.33 4.61 12.86
CA THR A 181 -6.89 3.63 11.91
C THR A 181 -7.86 4.29 10.93
N SER A 182 -7.70 4.03 9.65
CA SER A 182 -8.63 4.48 8.60
C SER A 182 -8.66 3.55 7.40
N ARG A 183 -9.48 3.87 6.40
CA ARG A 183 -9.25 3.35 5.03
C ARG A 183 -7.92 3.93 4.50
N HIS A 184 -7.22 3.18 3.67
CA HIS A 184 -6.08 3.69 2.92
C HIS A 184 -6.54 4.78 1.95
N ARG A 185 -5.74 5.85 1.83
CA ARG A 185 -5.95 6.97 0.91
C ARG A 185 -4.91 6.97 -0.19
N PRO A 186 -5.28 7.08 -1.48
CA PRO A 186 -4.33 6.92 -2.57
C PRO A 186 -3.38 8.09 -2.74
N ASN A 187 -2.08 7.83 -2.70
CA ASN A 187 -1.06 8.80 -3.07
C ASN A 187 -1.00 8.94 -4.61
N ARG A 188 -1.73 9.93 -5.15
CA ARG A 188 -1.79 10.18 -6.60
C ARG A 188 -0.44 10.58 -7.20
N ALA A 189 0.51 11.11 -6.41
CA ALA A 189 1.85 11.45 -6.90
C ALA A 189 2.70 10.21 -7.22
N LYS A 190 2.40 9.06 -6.61
CA LYS A 190 3.08 7.78 -6.91
C LYS A 190 2.52 7.06 -8.13
N ARG A 191 1.43 7.57 -8.73
CA ARG A 191 0.92 7.04 -10.00
C ARG A 191 1.74 7.59 -11.17
N VAL A 192 2.16 6.70 -12.06
CA VAL A 192 2.71 7.12 -13.35
C VAL A 192 1.61 7.82 -14.14
N ARG A 193 1.82 9.10 -14.44
CA ARG A 193 0.94 9.86 -15.34
C ARG A 193 1.15 9.33 -16.76
N ILE A 194 0.07 8.91 -17.42
CA ILE A 194 0.05 8.50 -18.82
C ILE A 194 -0.27 9.71 -19.68
#